data_AF-A0AAV8WJI7-F1
#
_entry.id   AF-A0AAV8WJI7-F1
#
_cell.length_a   1.000
_cell.length_b   1.000
_cell.length_c   1.000
_cell.angle_alpha   90.00
_cell.angle_beta   90.00
_cell.angle_gamma   90.00
#
_symmetry.space_group_name_H-M   'P 1'
#
loop_
_entity.id
_entity.type
_entity.pdbx_description
1 polymer ?
#
loop_
_entity_poly.entity_id
_entity_poly.type
_entity_poly.pdbx_seq_one_letter_code
_entity_poly.pdbx_strand_id
1 'polypeptide(L)'
;MKVGLTLLSRGHLEDKYRYLFRLIADPQQKADQRKLGLLLHDILQVPRQLGEVAAFGGSNIEPSVRSCLGEREDLEAAHFLAWLKQEPQSLVWLPVLHRLAAAESAKHQAKCNSCKQYPIIGLRYRCLKCFNFDMCQNCFFAGRLTKGHKLSHPMQEYCSATTSVEDMRDFTKALKNKFKSKRYFMKHPRMGYLPVRSVLEGDELESPVASPQHNDMHSR
;
A
#
# COMPACT_ATOMS: atom_id res chain seq x y z
N MET A 1 22.63 0.12 7.58
CA MET A 1 22.69 -1.26 8.12
C MET A 1 21.64 -1.54 9.21
N LYS A 2 21.55 -0.75 10.29
CA LYS A 2 20.56 -0.97 11.39
C LYS A 2 19.11 -1.06 10.88
N VAL A 3 18.69 -0.11 10.05
CA VAL A 3 17.34 -0.05 9.46
C VAL A 3 16.99 -1.36 8.72
N GLY A 4 17.82 -1.78 7.76
CA GLY A 4 17.59 -3.02 7.01
C GLY A 4 17.48 -4.27 7.90
N LEU A 5 18.36 -4.42 8.89
CA LEU A 5 18.31 -5.55 9.84
C LEU A 5 17.02 -5.53 10.67
N THR A 6 16.59 -4.36 11.16
CA THR A 6 15.31 -4.24 11.88
C THR A 6 14.13 -4.62 11.00
N LEU A 7 14.08 -4.11 9.77
CA LEU A 7 12.99 -4.35 8.81
C LEU A 7 12.83 -5.85 8.52
N LEU A 8 13.93 -6.56 8.31
CA LEU A 8 13.95 -7.99 7.95
C LEU A 8 13.99 -8.95 9.15
N SER A 9 14.04 -8.43 10.38
CA SER A 9 14.04 -9.28 11.59
C SER A 9 12.68 -9.97 11.83
N ARG A 10 12.64 -10.96 12.72
CA ARG A 10 11.39 -11.65 13.14
C ARG A 10 10.55 -10.91 14.19
N GLY A 11 10.90 -9.67 14.55
CA GLY A 11 10.18 -8.91 15.58
C GLY A 11 8.75 -8.53 15.17
N HIS A 12 7.90 -8.19 16.14
CA HIS A 12 6.56 -7.66 15.85
C HIS A 12 6.63 -6.35 15.08
N LEU A 13 5.65 -6.12 14.20
CA LEU A 13 5.64 -4.95 13.33
C LEU A 13 5.66 -3.63 14.11
N GLU A 14 4.87 -3.55 15.19
CA GLU A 14 4.80 -2.35 16.02
C GLU A 14 6.13 -2.07 16.74
N ASP A 15 6.82 -3.11 17.22
CA ASP A 15 8.13 -2.96 17.85
C ASP A 15 9.18 -2.45 16.86
N LYS A 16 9.14 -2.95 15.61
CA LYS A 16 9.99 -2.43 14.53
C LYS A 16 9.72 -0.95 14.31
N TYR A 17 8.47 -0.54 14.23
CA TYR A 17 8.11 0.87 14.04
C TYR A 17 8.61 1.77 15.17
N ARG A 18 8.42 1.34 16.43
CA ARG A 18 8.92 2.05 17.61
C ARG A 18 10.45 2.16 17.60
N TYR A 19 11.13 1.08 17.22
CA TYR A 19 12.59 1.07 17.12
C TYR A 19 13.08 1.99 16.00
N LEU A 20 12.46 1.96 14.82
CA LEU A 20 12.82 2.83 13.68
C LEU A 20 12.70 4.30 14.06
N PHE A 21 11.63 4.70 14.75
CA PHE A 21 11.51 6.08 15.24
C PHE A 21 12.58 6.42 16.27
N ARG A 22 12.87 5.51 17.21
CA ARG A 22 13.92 5.70 18.22
C ARG A 22 15.31 5.92 17.61
N LEU A 23 15.60 5.36 16.43
CA LEU A 23 16.87 5.58 15.74
C LEU A 23 17.08 7.03 15.31
N ILE A 24 15.99 7.78 15.10
CA ILE A 24 16.03 9.16 14.60
C ILE A 24 15.57 10.20 15.63
N ALA A 25 14.94 9.77 16.73
CA ALA A 25 14.50 10.67 17.78
C ALA A 25 15.71 11.33 18.50
N ASP A 26 15.59 12.61 18.80
CA ASP A 26 16.53 13.36 19.64
C ASP A 26 16.31 13.10 21.15
N PRO A 27 17.11 13.72 22.04
CA PRO A 27 16.90 13.59 23.49
C PRO A 27 15.51 14.02 23.97
N GLN A 28 14.82 14.88 23.22
CA GLN A 28 13.46 15.35 23.47
C GLN A 28 12.38 14.42 22.88
N GLN A 29 12.76 13.25 22.34
CA GLN A 29 11.88 12.27 21.69
C GLN A 29 11.19 12.79 20.43
N LYS A 30 11.83 13.74 19.73
CA LYS A 30 11.33 14.37 18.51
C LYS A 30 12.26 14.12 17.32
N ALA A 31 11.71 14.19 16.11
CA ALA A 31 12.47 14.10 14.88
C ALA A 31 12.04 15.18 13.88
N ASP A 32 13.03 15.88 13.32
CA ASP A 32 12.81 16.89 12.28
C ASP A 32 12.59 16.25 10.88
N GLN A 33 12.24 17.09 9.91
CA GLN A 33 12.03 16.70 8.51
C GLN A 33 13.21 15.93 7.92
N ARG A 34 14.45 16.38 8.20
CA ARG A 34 15.68 15.80 7.63
C ARG A 34 15.91 14.40 8.18
N LYS A 35 15.76 14.21 9.50
CA LYS A 35 15.90 12.92 10.17
C LYS A 35 14.85 11.91 9.67
N LEU A 36 13.61 12.35 9.50
CA LEU A 36 12.56 11.54 8.89
C LEU A 36 12.91 11.17 7.45
N GLY A 37 13.36 12.13 6.64
CA GLY A 37 13.75 11.90 5.25
C GLY A 37 14.86 10.86 5.11
N LEU A 38 15.89 10.92 5.96
CA LEU A 38 16.97 9.92 6.00
C LEU A 38 16.45 8.52 6.36
N LEU A 39 15.56 8.41 7.35
CA LEU A 39 14.94 7.13 7.70
C LEU A 39 14.13 6.55 6.54
N LEU A 40 13.28 7.36 5.91
CA LEU A 40 12.46 6.91 4.77
C LEU A 40 13.32 6.50 3.58
N HIS A 41 14.37 7.27 3.30
CA HIS A 41 15.35 6.93 2.28
C HIS A 41 16.01 5.57 2.56
N ASP A 42 16.43 5.31 3.80
CA ASP A 42 17.04 4.03 4.20
C ASP A 42 16.05 2.85 4.12
N ILE A 43 14.79 3.07 4.51
CA ILE A 43 13.73 2.05 4.41
C ILE A 43 13.48 1.68 2.94
N LEU A 44 13.42 2.67 2.05
CA LEU A 44 13.16 2.46 0.61
C LEU A 44 14.33 1.84 -0.14
N GLN A 45 15.53 1.75 0.44
CA GLN A 45 16.62 1.01 -0.19
C GLN A 45 16.27 -0.48 -0.34
N VAL A 46 15.45 -1.06 0.56
CA VAL A 46 15.05 -2.47 0.46
C VAL A 46 14.28 -2.76 -0.84
N PRO A 47 13.12 -2.12 -1.12
CA PRO A 47 12.42 -2.34 -2.38
C PRO A 47 13.21 -1.83 -3.60
N ARG A 48 14.07 -0.81 -3.44
CA ARG A 48 14.96 -0.35 -4.52
C ARG A 48 15.93 -1.44 -4.97
N GLN A 49 16.55 -2.15 -4.02
CA GLN A 49 17.46 -3.24 -4.35
C GLN A 49 16.77 -4.42 -5.04
N LEU A 50 15.45 -4.54 -4.87
CA LEU A 50 14.60 -5.54 -5.53
C LEU A 50 14.04 -5.05 -6.89
N GLY A 51 14.31 -3.81 -7.29
CA GLY A 51 13.77 -3.23 -8.52
C GLY A 51 12.31 -2.74 -8.44
N GLU A 52 11.73 -2.72 -7.23
CA GLU A 52 10.29 -2.48 -7.02
C GLU A 52 10.00 -1.05 -6.49
N VAL A 53 11.00 -0.18 -6.38
CA VAL A 53 10.84 1.17 -5.80
C VAL A 53 9.78 2.02 -6.51
N ALA A 54 9.60 1.85 -7.83
CA ALA A 54 8.59 2.55 -8.60
C ALA A 54 7.16 2.24 -8.09
N ALA A 55 6.92 1.01 -7.63
CA ALA A 55 5.64 0.62 -7.05
C ALA A 55 5.40 1.25 -5.67
N PHE A 56 6.43 1.78 -4.99
CA PHE A 56 6.33 2.33 -3.63
C PHE A 56 6.54 3.85 -3.56
N GLY A 57 6.12 4.58 -4.60
CA GLY A 57 6.19 6.04 -4.64
C GLY A 57 7.49 6.60 -5.23
N GLY A 58 8.35 5.74 -5.77
CA GLY A 58 9.59 6.14 -6.43
C GLY A 58 10.73 6.46 -5.46
N SER A 59 11.86 6.92 -6.01
CA SER A 59 13.06 7.20 -5.20
C SER A 59 12.97 8.52 -4.44
N ASN A 60 12.03 9.40 -4.80
CA ASN A 60 11.84 10.68 -4.12
C ASN A 60 10.99 10.52 -2.85
N ILE A 61 11.60 10.79 -1.71
CA ILE A 61 10.97 10.64 -0.39
C ILE A 61 10.14 11.86 0.04
N GLU A 62 10.30 13.01 -0.61
CA GLU A 62 9.69 14.28 -0.20
C GLU A 62 8.16 14.22 -0.05
N PRO A 63 7.40 13.60 -0.99
CA PRO A 63 5.96 13.44 -0.81
C PRO A 63 5.59 12.63 0.44
N SER A 64 6.39 11.61 0.78
CA SER A 64 6.15 10.78 1.97
C SER A 64 6.49 11.52 3.26
N VAL A 65 7.58 12.28 3.26
CA VAL A 65 7.97 13.14 4.39
C VAL A 65 6.88 14.17 4.67
N ARG A 66 6.43 14.92 3.65
CA ARG A 66 5.33 15.89 3.79
C ARG A 66 4.03 15.23 4.25
N SER A 67 3.71 14.04 3.73
CA SER A 67 2.52 13.29 4.16
C SER A 67 2.57 12.88 5.63
N CYS A 68 3.76 12.52 6.15
CA CYS A 68 3.92 12.08 7.53
C CYS A 68 3.99 13.25 8.52
N LEU A 69 4.76 14.30 8.17
CA LEU A 69 4.99 15.45 9.04
C LEU A 69 3.77 16.39 9.06
N GLY A 70 3.12 16.58 7.90
CA GLY A 70 2.07 17.57 7.71
C GLY A 70 2.63 18.98 7.83
N GLU A 71 1.95 19.82 8.59
CA GLU A 71 2.36 21.22 8.86
C GLU A 71 3.22 21.37 10.14
N ARG A 72 3.67 20.26 10.73
CA ARG A 72 4.45 20.27 11.98
C ARG A 72 5.93 20.57 11.70
N GLU A 73 6.59 21.23 12.63
CA GLU A 73 8.05 21.38 12.59
C GLU A 73 8.74 20.09 13.07
N ASP A 74 8.22 19.48 14.14
CA ASP A 74 8.75 18.27 14.76
C ASP A 74 7.74 17.12 14.76
N LEU A 75 8.25 15.91 14.54
CA LEU A 75 7.50 14.66 14.61
C LEU A 75 7.73 13.94 15.93
N GLU A 76 6.66 13.47 16.57
CA GLU A 76 6.70 12.58 17.73
C GLU A 76 6.33 11.15 17.35
N ALA A 77 6.71 10.18 18.19
CA ALA A 77 6.48 8.76 17.94
C ALA A 77 4.99 8.43 17.69
N ALA A 78 4.08 9.03 18.45
CA ALA A 78 2.64 8.77 18.30
C ALA A 78 2.13 9.14 16.89
N HIS A 79 2.57 10.28 16.37
CA HIS A 79 2.22 10.76 15.03
C HIS A 79 2.78 9.84 13.94
N PHE A 80 4.07 9.46 14.06
CA PHE A 80 4.71 8.53 13.15
C PHE A 80 3.99 7.17 13.11
N LEU A 81 3.68 6.60 14.27
CA LEU A 81 2.95 5.33 14.38
C LEU A 81 1.53 5.43 13.81
N ALA A 82 0.84 6.55 14.02
CA ALA A 82 -0.48 6.78 13.43
C ALA A 82 -0.43 6.89 11.91
N TRP A 83 0.60 7.51 11.35
CA TRP A 83 0.83 7.58 9.91
C TRP A 83 1.11 6.19 9.32
N LEU A 84 1.98 5.39 9.96
CA LEU A 84 2.29 4.02 9.51
C LEU A 84 1.07 3.09 9.52
N LYS A 85 0.15 3.25 10.47
CA LYS A 85 -1.12 2.51 10.53
C LYS A 85 -2.04 2.76 9.33
N GLN A 86 -1.83 3.84 8.60
CA GLN A 86 -2.55 4.13 7.35
C GLN A 86 -1.90 3.45 6.13
N GLU A 87 -0.83 2.67 6.34
CA GLU A 87 -0.08 1.96 5.30
C GLU A 87 0.31 2.89 4.13
N PRO A 88 1.18 3.88 4.37
CA PRO A 88 1.59 4.82 3.31
C PRO A 88 2.31 4.08 2.18
N GLN A 89 2.10 4.52 0.94
CA GLN A 89 2.65 3.86 -0.26
C GLN A 89 4.14 3.52 -0.17
N SER A 90 4.95 4.37 0.47
CA SER A 90 6.39 4.18 0.62
C SER A 90 6.79 3.07 1.60
N LEU A 91 5.88 2.64 2.47
CA LEU A 91 6.15 1.61 3.47
C LEU A 91 5.15 0.46 3.48
N VAL A 92 4.09 0.50 2.66
CA VAL A 92 3.04 -0.55 2.60
C VAL A 92 3.60 -1.95 2.34
N TRP A 93 4.76 -2.07 1.69
CA TRP A 93 5.45 -3.34 1.48
C TRP A 93 5.82 -4.06 2.79
N LEU A 94 6.10 -3.32 3.86
CA LEU A 94 6.53 -3.88 5.13
C LEU A 94 5.39 -4.59 5.89
N PRO A 95 4.21 -3.96 6.14
CA PRO A 95 3.07 -4.68 6.71
C PRO A 95 2.61 -5.81 5.79
N VAL A 96 2.67 -5.65 4.46
CA VAL A 96 2.39 -6.74 3.50
C VAL A 96 3.35 -7.91 3.69
N LEU A 97 4.66 -7.65 3.83
CA LEU A 97 5.67 -8.68 4.10
C LEU A 97 5.37 -9.44 5.40
N HIS A 98 4.94 -8.74 6.45
CA HIS A 98 4.53 -9.37 7.70
C HIS A 98 3.28 -10.25 7.52
N ARG A 99 2.28 -9.81 6.75
CA ARG A 99 1.08 -10.62 6.46
C ARG A 99 1.42 -11.86 5.63
N LEU A 100 2.31 -11.72 4.65
CA LEU A 100 2.82 -12.85 3.85
C LEU A 100 3.57 -13.86 4.73
N ALA A 101 4.48 -13.40 5.58
CA ALA A 101 5.21 -14.26 6.49
C ALA A 101 4.29 -14.97 7.49
N ALA A 102 3.29 -14.28 8.03
CA ALA A 102 2.29 -14.89 8.92
C ALA A 102 1.41 -15.93 8.20
N ALA A 103 1.12 -15.72 6.92
CA ALA A 103 0.26 -16.59 6.13
C ALA A 103 0.98 -17.81 5.55
N GLU A 104 2.31 -17.83 5.50
CA GLU A 104 3.11 -18.88 4.83
C GLU A 104 2.69 -20.30 5.24
N SER A 105 2.44 -20.52 6.54
CA SER A 105 1.98 -21.81 7.08
C SER A 105 0.46 -21.90 7.32
N ALA A 106 -0.29 -20.85 7.00
CA ALA A 106 -1.74 -20.84 7.22
C ALA A 106 -2.44 -21.80 6.26
N LYS A 107 -3.31 -22.64 6.82
CA LYS A 107 -4.14 -23.59 6.06
C LYS A 107 -5.60 -23.23 6.25
N HIS A 108 -6.29 -22.95 5.15
CA HIS A 108 -7.71 -22.65 5.14
C HIS A 108 -8.49 -23.81 4.55
N GLN A 109 -9.54 -24.25 5.24
CA GLN A 109 -10.50 -25.26 4.76
C GLN A 109 -11.44 -24.69 3.70
N ALA A 110 -10.87 -24.03 2.70
CA ALA A 110 -11.55 -23.38 1.59
C ALA A 110 -10.92 -23.84 0.27
N LYS A 111 -11.75 -23.95 -0.77
CA LYS A 111 -11.33 -24.35 -2.12
C LYS A 111 -11.26 -23.11 -3.00
N CYS A 112 -10.15 -22.92 -3.71
CA CYS A 112 -10.05 -21.81 -4.65
C CYS A 112 -11.03 -22.01 -5.81
N ASN A 113 -11.91 -21.02 -6.05
CA ASN A 113 -12.88 -21.08 -7.14
C ASN A 113 -12.24 -21.00 -8.54
N SER A 114 -11.01 -20.50 -8.65
CA SER A 114 -10.25 -20.38 -9.90
C SER A 114 -9.45 -21.65 -10.22
N CYS A 115 -8.39 -21.97 -9.46
CA CYS A 115 -7.51 -23.11 -9.73
C CYS A 115 -7.95 -24.43 -9.07
N LYS A 116 -9.03 -24.43 -8.29
CA LYS A 116 -9.57 -25.60 -7.57
C LYS A 116 -8.66 -26.19 -6.49
N GLN A 117 -7.52 -25.56 -6.17
CA GLN A 117 -6.65 -25.93 -5.05
C GLN A 117 -7.44 -26.00 -3.73
N TYR A 118 -7.20 -27.07 -2.97
CA TYR A 118 -7.75 -27.32 -1.65
C TYR A 118 -6.77 -28.19 -0.84
N PRO A 119 -6.50 -27.86 0.44
CA PRO A 119 -6.85 -26.60 1.11
C PRO A 119 -6.10 -25.42 0.48
N ILE A 120 -6.61 -24.19 0.67
CA ILE A 120 -5.83 -22.99 0.35
C ILE A 120 -4.73 -22.86 1.41
N ILE A 121 -3.49 -22.76 0.95
CA ILE A 121 -2.28 -22.54 1.76
C ILE A 121 -1.74 -21.15 1.42
N GLY A 122 -1.29 -20.38 2.42
CA GLY A 122 -0.92 -18.99 2.22
C GLY A 122 -2.11 -18.04 2.43
N LEU A 123 -2.09 -16.89 1.77
CA LEU A 123 -3.19 -15.93 1.83
C LEU A 123 -4.46 -16.48 1.15
N ARG A 124 -5.59 -16.33 1.84
CA ARG A 124 -6.95 -16.55 1.31
C ARG A 124 -7.60 -15.20 1.02
N TYR A 125 -8.18 -15.07 -0.17
CA TYR A 125 -8.94 -13.89 -0.58
C TYR A 125 -10.41 -14.25 -0.81
N ARG A 126 -11.31 -13.76 0.06
CA ARG A 126 -12.75 -13.97 -0.08
C ARG A 126 -13.41 -12.77 -0.73
N CYS A 127 -14.23 -13.01 -1.74
CA CYS A 127 -15.01 -11.95 -2.34
C CYS A 127 -16.17 -11.55 -1.43
N LEU A 128 -16.31 -10.25 -1.16
CA LEU A 128 -17.38 -9.69 -0.35
C LEU A 128 -18.65 -9.39 -1.15
N LYS A 129 -18.75 -9.86 -2.40
CA LYS A 129 -19.91 -9.68 -3.28
C LYS A 129 -20.37 -10.99 -3.95
N CYS A 130 -19.42 -11.81 -4.42
CA CYS A 130 -19.72 -13.14 -4.93
C CYS A 130 -20.04 -14.08 -3.77
N PHE A 131 -21.04 -14.94 -3.94
CA PHE A 131 -21.42 -15.88 -2.89
C PHE A 131 -20.38 -17.00 -2.78
N ASN A 132 -19.88 -17.23 -1.56
CA ASN A 132 -18.92 -18.30 -1.23
C ASN A 132 -17.79 -18.43 -2.25
N PHE A 133 -17.15 -17.29 -2.56
CA PHE A 133 -16.11 -17.21 -3.57
C PHE A 133 -14.78 -16.89 -2.93
N ASP A 134 -13.85 -17.82 -3.03
CA ASP A 134 -12.51 -17.77 -2.47
C ASP A 134 -11.45 -17.91 -3.58
N MET A 135 -10.36 -17.15 -3.43
CA MET A 135 -9.18 -17.23 -4.28
C MET A 135 -7.95 -17.49 -3.40
N CYS A 136 -7.06 -18.37 -3.88
CA CYS A 136 -5.73 -18.45 -3.30
C CYS A 136 -4.88 -17.25 -3.74
N GLN A 137 -3.81 -16.99 -2.99
CA GLN A 137 -2.80 -15.96 -3.27
C GLN A 137 -2.40 -15.89 -4.76
N ASN A 138 -2.01 -17.01 -5.35
CA ASN A 138 -1.55 -17.07 -6.74
C ASN A 138 -2.62 -16.65 -7.75
N CYS A 139 -3.88 -17.06 -7.53
CA CYS A 139 -4.97 -16.67 -8.43
C CYS A 139 -5.34 -15.20 -8.29
N PHE A 140 -5.28 -14.66 -7.07
CA PHE A 140 -5.58 -13.27 -6.79
C PHE A 140 -4.53 -12.34 -7.41
N PHE A 141 -3.24 -12.59 -7.19
CA PHE A 141 -2.15 -11.78 -7.76
C PHE A 141 -2.02 -11.92 -9.28
N ALA A 142 -2.30 -13.10 -9.83
CA ALA A 142 -2.37 -13.27 -11.29
C ALA A 142 -3.63 -12.63 -11.93
N GLY A 143 -4.50 -11.99 -11.14
CA GLY A 143 -5.70 -11.33 -11.66
C GLY A 143 -6.69 -12.28 -12.36
N ARG A 144 -6.75 -13.56 -11.95
CA ARG A 144 -7.58 -14.55 -12.64
C ARG A 144 -9.06 -14.21 -12.51
N LEU A 145 -9.74 -14.22 -13.64
CA LEU A 145 -11.19 -14.03 -13.72
C LEU A 145 -11.91 -15.37 -13.87
N THR A 146 -13.07 -15.48 -13.23
CA THR A 146 -14.01 -16.59 -13.38
C THR A 146 -15.40 -16.05 -13.67
N LYS A 147 -16.30 -16.87 -14.23
CA LYS A 147 -17.68 -16.46 -14.55
C LYS A 147 -18.33 -15.70 -13.39
N GLY A 148 -18.69 -14.44 -13.63
CA GLY A 148 -19.38 -13.56 -12.68
C GLY A 148 -18.51 -12.83 -11.66
N HIS A 149 -17.23 -13.19 -11.49
CA HIS A 149 -16.28 -12.46 -10.65
C HIS A 149 -15.56 -11.37 -11.47
N LYS A 150 -15.27 -10.22 -10.85
CA LYS A 150 -14.55 -9.09 -11.46
C LYS A 150 -13.49 -8.60 -10.49
N LEU A 151 -12.33 -8.17 -11.00
CA LEU A 151 -11.25 -7.58 -10.18
C LEU A 151 -11.70 -6.35 -9.38
N SER A 152 -12.75 -5.66 -9.86
CA SER A 152 -13.34 -4.52 -9.16
C SER A 152 -14.19 -4.91 -7.94
N HIS A 153 -14.40 -6.21 -7.68
CA HIS A 153 -15.15 -6.63 -6.50
C HIS A 153 -14.31 -6.50 -5.24
N PRO A 154 -14.88 -6.02 -4.13
CA PRO A 154 -14.14 -5.94 -2.87
C PRO A 154 -13.77 -7.33 -2.38
N MET A 155 -12.50 -7.51 -2.01
CA MET A 155 -11.93 -8.74 -1.48
C MET A 155 -11.52 -8.54 -0.02
N GLN A 156 -11.70 -9.58 0.79
CA GLN A 156 -11.21 -9.67 2.16
C GLN A 156 -10.03 -10.65 2.18
N GLU A 157 -8.89 -10.18 2.66
CA GLU A 157 -7.70 -11.00 2.88
C GLU A 157 -7.77 -11.68 4.25
N TYR A 158 -7.28 -12.92 4.33
CA TYR A 158 -7.04 -13.66 5.57
C TYR A 158 -5.64 -14.25 5.53
N CYS A 159 -4.89 -14.02 6.62
CA CYS A 159 -3.54 -14.53 6.82
C CYS A 159 -3.45 -15.62 7.90
N SER A 160 -4.55 -15.93 8.58
CA SER A 160 -4.65 -16.97 9.61
C SER A 160 -5.85 -17.88 9.33
N ALA A 161 -5.82 -19.11 9.87
CA ALA A 161 -6.95 -20.03 9.74
C ALA A 161 -8.23 -19.35 10.23
N THR A 162 -9.25 -19.31 9.38
CA THR A 162 -10.53 -18.67 9.68
C THR A 162 -11.36 -19.56 10.58
N THR A 163 -11.93 -18.98 11.63
CA THR A 163 -12.89 -19.66 12.51
C THR A 163 -14.31 -19.58 11.93
N SER A 164 -15.20 -20.47 12.36
CA SER A 164 -16.60 -20.50 11.91
C SER A 164 -17.36 -19.19 12.19
N VAL A 165 -16.97 -18.47 13.25
CA VAL A 165 -17.54 -17.16 13.62
C VAL A 165 -17.21 -16.09 12.59
N GLU A 166 -15.96 -16.07 12.12
CA GLU A 166 -15.50 -15.14 11.08
C GLU A 166 -16.21 -15.41 9.75
N ASP A 167 -16.33 -16.68 9.36
CA ASP A 167 -17.05 -17.09 8.16
C ASP A 167 -18.54 -16.67 8.20
N MET A 168 -19.22 -16.80 9.35
CA MET A 168 -20.59 -16.31 9.52
C MET A 168 -20.69 -14.79 9.40
N ARG A 169 -19.77 -14.04 10.03
CA ARG A 169 -19.75 -12.58 9.92
C ARG A 169 -19.59 -12.14 8.48
N ASP A 170 -18.73 -12.81 7.71
CA ASP A 170 -18.48 -12.43 6.32
C ASP A 170 -19.60 -12.86 5.37
N PHE A 171 -20.30 -13.94 5.67
CA PHE A 171 -21.55 -14.28 5.02
C PHE A 171 -22.57 -13.14 5.14
N THR A 172 -22.79 -12.62 6.36
CA THR A 172 -23.73 -11.50 6.56
C THR A 172 -23.27 -10.23 5.85
N LYS A 173 -21.96 -9.95 5.81
CA LYS A 173 -21.41 -8.82 5.04
C LYS A 173 -21.62 -8.96 3.54
N ALA A 174 -21.39 -10.16 2.99
CA ALA A 174 -21.55 -10.42 1.56
C ALA A 174 -23.00 -10.23 1.11
N LEU A 175 -23.96 -10.70 1.93
CA LEU A 175 -25.38 -10.45 1.70
C LEU A 175 -25.69 -8.94 1.72
N LYS A 176 -25.25 -8.22 2.77
CA LYS A 176 -25.43 -6.75 2.84
C LYS A 176 -24.84 -6.04 1.63
N ASN A 177 -23.67 -6.46 1.16
CA ASN A 177 -22.99 -5.84 0.03
C ASN A 177 -23.66 -6.10 -1.32
N LYS A 178 -24.36 -7.23 -1.50
CA LYS A 178 -25.14 -7.48 -2.73
C LYS A 178 -26.22 -6.44 -2.98
N PHE A 179 -26.80 -5.88 -1.91
CA PHE A 179 -27.82 -4.82 -2.00
C PHE A 179 -27.24 -3.42 -2.19
N LYS A 180 -25.92 -3.24 -2.13
CA LYS A 180 -25.28 -1.93 -2.29
C LYS A 180 -25.04 -1.62 -3.77
N SER A 181 -25.32 -0.37 -4.15
CA SER A 181 -25.26 0.08 -5.55
C SER A 181 -23.82 0.20 -6.08
N LYS A 182 -23.65 0.19 -7.41
CA LYS A 182 -22.36 0.46 -8.07
C LYS A 182 -21.77 1.82 -7.65
N ARG A 183 -22.63 2.83 -7.46
CA ARG A 183 -22.23 4.18 -6.98
C ARG A 183 -21.68 4.14 -5.55
N TYR A 184 -22.22 3.30 -4.66
CA TYR A 184 -21.68 3.14 -3.30
C TYR A 184 -20.23 2.66 -3.31
N PHE A 185 -19.91 1.62 -4.11
CA PHE A 185 -18.55 1.09 -4.18
C PHE A 185 -17.58 2.03 -4.92
N MET A 186 -18.06 2.84 -5.86
CA MET A 186 -17.23 3.87 -6.51
C MET A 186 -16.92 5.05 -5.59
N LYS A 187 -17.83 5.40 -4.66
CA LYS A 187 -17.61 6.44 -3.64
C LYS A 187 -16.81 5.94 -2.42
N HIS A 188 -16.79 4.63 -2.19
CA HIS A 188 -16.01 4.00 -1.13
C HIS A 188 -15.03 2.96 -1.70
N PRO A 189 -14.08 3.37 -2.58
CA PRO A 189 -13.00 2.49 -2.96
C PRO A 189 -12.17 2.25 -1.71
N ARG A 190 -12.22 1.03 -1.18
CA ARG A 190 -11.32 0.61 -0.10
C ARG A 190 -9.95 0.36 -0.69
N MET A 191 -9.26 1.43 -1.08
CA MET A 191 -7.81 1.37 -1.11
C MET A 191 -7.41 1.18 0.35
N GLY A 192 -6.96 -0.02 0.70
CA GLY A 192 -6.59 -0.39 2.08
C GLY A 192 -5.29 0.26 2.55
N TYR A 193 -4.74 1.19 1.76
CA TYR A 193 -3.47 1.86 1.97
C TYR A 193 -3.58 3.32 1.56
N LEU A 194 -2.76 4.19 2.15
CA LEU A 194 -2.73 5.63 1.91
C LEU A 194 -1.88 5.93 0.65
N PRO A 195 -2.49 6.35 -0.47
CA PRO A 195 -1.72 6.72 -1.66
C PRO A 195 -0.99 8.04 -1.40
N VAL A 196 0.34 8.01 -1.49
CA VAL A 196 1.16 9.23 -1.44
C VAL A 196 1.09 9.85 -2.83
N ARG A 197 0.53 11.06 -2.94
CA ARG A 197 0.48 11.78 -4.21
C ARG A 197 1.89 12.18 -4.61
N SER A 198 2.44 11.55 -5.64
CA SER A 198 3.51 12.18 -6.41
C SER A 198 2.90 13.43 -7.03
N VAL A 199 3.32 14.61 -6.56
CA VAL A 199 3.06 15.83 -7.32
C VAL A 199 3.75 15.56 -8.66
N LEU A 200 2.97 15.49 -9.73
CA LEU A 200 3.50 15.50 -11.08
C LEU A 200 4.53 16.63 -11.12
N GLU A 201 5.70 16.34 -11.68
CA GLU A 201 6.65 17.38 -12.07
C GLU A 201 5.87 18.53 -12.69
N GLY A 202 6.19 19.75 -12.21
CA GLY A 202 5.37 20.94 -12.40
C GLY A 202 4.99 21.21 -13.84
N ASP A 203 3.96 22.04 -13.98
CA ASP A 203 3.50 22.62 -15.23
C ASP A 203 4.67 22.88 -16.20
N GLU A 204 4.52 22.45 -17.45
CA GLU A 204 5.39 22.90 -18.54
C GLU A 204 5.42 24.42 -18.47
N LEU A 205 6.55 24.98 -18.03
CA LEU A 205 6.85 26.38 -18.25
C LEU A 205 6.93 26.54 -19.76
N GLU A 206 5.80 26.94 -20.36
CA GLU A 206 5.73 27.42 -21.74
C GLU A 206 6.88 28.39 -21.92
N SER A 207 7.85 27.98 -22.74
CA SER A 207 8.88 28.88 -23.22
C SER A 207 8.17 29.93 -24.09
N PRO A 208 8.37 31.24 -23.86
CA PRO A 208 7.65 32.25 -24.61
C PRO A 208 7.97 32.08 -26.10
N VAL A 209 6.90 31.97 -26.89
CA VAL A 209 6.95 31.87 -28.35
C VAL A 209 7.81 33.00 -28.90
N ALA A 210 8.86 32.65 -29.63
CA ALA A 210 9.68 33.62 -30.33
C ALA A 210 8.80 34.46 -31.26
N SER A 211 8.85 35.78 -31.08
CA SER A 211 8.14 36.74 -31.92
C SER A 211 8.56 36.58 -33.39
N PRO A 212 7.66 36.68 -34.37
CA PRO A 212 8.06 36.66 -35.78
C PRO A 212 8.83 37.93 -36.10
N GLN A 213 10.09 37.80 -36.49
CA GLN A 213 10.82 38.89 -37.12
C GLN A 213 10.26 39.11 -38.52
N HIS A 214 9.70 40.30 -38.70
CA HIS A 214 9.38 40.90 -39.98
C HIS A 214 10.68 41.05 -40.79
N ASN A 215 10.74 40.47 -41.98
CA ASN A 215 11.68 40.90 -43.02
C ASN A 215 10.87 41.15 -44.29
N ASP A 216 10.51 42.42 -44.49
CA ASP A 216 10.22 42.95 -45.82
C ASP A 216 11.55 43.19 -46.53
N MET A 217 11.72 42.66 -47.75
CA MET A 217 12.16 43.52 -48.86
C MET A 217 11.80 42.94 -50.22
N HIS A 218 11.26 43.84 -51.03
CA HIS A 218 10.83 43.73 -52.42
C HIS A 218 11.92 43.35 -53.45
N SER A 219 11.42 42.90 -54.61
CA SER A 219 11.94 43.09 -55.98
C SER A 219 13.06 42.18 -56.50
N ARG A 220 12.69 41.25 -57.40
CA ARG A 220 12.73 41.46 -58.86
C ARG A 220 11.94 40.38 -59.59
#